data_AF-A0A2D7K7U8-F1
#
_entry.id   AF-A0A2D7K7U8-F1
#
_cell.length_a   1.000
_cell.length_b   1.000
_cell.length_c   1.000
_cell.angle_alpha   90.00
_cell.angle_beta   90.00
_cell.angle_gamma   90.00
#
_symmetry.space_group_name_H-M   'P 1'
#
loop_
_entity.id
_entity.type
_entity.pdbx_description
1 polymer ?
#
loop_
_entity_poly.entity_id
_entity_poly.type
_entity_poly.pdbx_seq_one_letter_code
_entity_poly.pdbx_strand_id
1 'polypeptide(L)'
;MIYSKIDGLNHQEILNGKESAERYSLELIYKIDTTLSDNYFNIFIERLNNGSKIWKPYYLNALSMYCNKIDDEQNLLLEAAIFNYLLYNPKEYLENIEKMSLEKSDCFLEKMASYIQEYLSQNEITIISMKNVAQKYCDDCKDHEIKLLYNYLDLANKYQTK
;
A
#
# COMPACT_ATOMS: atom_id res chain seq x y z
N MET A 1 3.92 -22.56 -13.49
CA MET A 1 3.11 -23.22 -12.45
C MET A 1 3.26 -22.37 -11.19
N ILE A 2 2.30 -21.48 -10.90
CA ILE A 2 2.40 -20.50 -9.80
C ILE A 2 1.70 -21.12 -8.58
N TYR A 3 2.40 -22.01 -7.88
CA TYR A 3 2.03 -22.36 -6.50
C TYR A 3 2.92 -21.53 -5.57
N SER A 4 2.35 -20.49 -4.95
CA SER A 4 2.98 -19.90 -3.77
C SER A 4 2.59 -20.74 -2.56
N LYS A 5 3.44 -21.68 -2.16
CA LYS A 5 3.30 -22.39 -0.87
C LYS A 5 3.83 -21.55 0.32
N ILE A 6 4.02 -20.25 0.11
CA ILE A 6 4.73 -19.35 1.04
C ILE A 6 3.73 -18.56 1.89
N ASP A 7 2.57 -18.20 1.34
CA ASP A 7 1.53 -17.41 1.99
C ASP A 7 0.38 -18.28 2.56
N GLY A 8 0.26 -19.54 2.12
CA GLY A 8 -0.84 -20.44 2.52
C GLY A 8 -2.10 -20.31 1.65
N LEU A 9 -2.05 -19.54 0.56
CA LEU A 9 -3.15 -19.36 -0.39
C LEU A 9 -3.02 -20.29 -1.59
N ASN A 10 -4.14 -20.85 -2.04
CA ASN A 10 -4.20 -21.58 -3.32
C ASN A 10 -4.53 -20.62 -4.46
N HIS A 11 -3.54 -19.87 -4.94
CA HIS A 11 -3.74 -18.87 -5.99
C HIS A 11 -4.37 -19.44 -7.27
N GLN A 12 -4.03 -20.69 -7.63
CA GLN A 12 -4.61 -21.33 -8.82
C GLN A 12 -6.11 -21.58 -8.66
N GLU A 13 -6.55 -22.03 -7.49
CA GLU A 13 -7.98 -22.23 -7.21
C GLU A 13 -8.73 -20.90 -7.21
N ILE A 14 -8.14 -19.84 -6.65
CA ILE A 14 -8.75 -18.51 -6.61
C ILE A 14 -8.89 -17.92 -8.02
N LEU A 15 -7.84 -18.04 -8.85
CA LEU A 15 -7.87 -17.59 -10.24
C LEU A 15 -8.88 -18.34 -11.10
N ASN A 16 -9.11 -19.63 -10.82
CA ASN A 16 -10.12 -20.44 -11.51
C ASN A 16 -11.53 -20.32 -10.89
N GLY A 17 -11.65 -19.61 -9.77
CA GLY A 17 -12.89 -19.45 -9.02
C GLY A 17 -13.81 -18.37 -9.59
N LYS A 18 -14.86 -18.03 -8.83
CA LYS A 18 -15.76 -16.92 -9.16
C LYS A 18 -15.02 -15.58 -9.10
N GLU A 19 -15.53 -14.59 -9.84
CA GLU A 19 -15.06 -13.20 -9.71
C GLU A 19 -15.14 -12.72 -8.25
N SER A 20 -14.05 -12.14 -7.79
CA SER A 20 -13.85 -11.67 -6.43
C SER A 20 -12.69 -10.67 -6.41
N ALA A 21 -12.59 -9.87 -5.35
CA ALA A 21 -11.48 -8.93 -5.21
C ALA A 21 -10.14 -9.66 -5.10
N GLU A 22 -10.12 -10.80 -4.43
CA GLU A 22 -8.98 -11.71 -4.32
C GLU A 22 -8.50 -12.14 -5.71
N ARG A 23 -9.41 -12.70 -6.52
CA ARG A 23 -9.10 -13.11 -7.89
C ARG A 23 -8.61 -11.93 -8.73
N TYR A 24 -9.33 -10.81 -8.72
CA TYR A 24 -9.00 -9.65 -9.52
C TYR A 24 -7.64 -9.03 -9.12
N SER A 25 -7.31 -9.03 -7.83
CA SER A 25 -5.99 -8.59 -7.35
C SER A 25 -4.86 -9.48 -7.90
N LEU A 26 -5.07 -10.81 -7.93
CA LEU A 26 -4.11 -11.75 -8.49
C LEU A 26 -3.99 -11.63 -10.01
N GLU A 27 -5.10 -11.40 -10.72
CA GLU A 27 -5.10 -11.17 -12.17
C GLU A 27 -4.24 -9.97 -12.55
N LEU A 28 -4.39 -8.85 -11.82
CA LEU A 28 -3.55 -7.66 -11.99
C LEU A 28 -2.08 -7.93 -11.68
N ILE A 29 -1.78 -8.56 -10.54
CA ILE A 29 -0.41 -8.84 -10.09
C ILE A 29 0.32 -9.78 -11.06
N TYR A 30 -0.37 -10.81 -11.55
CA TYR A 30 0.18 -11.80 -12.49
C TYR A 30 0.05 -11.40 -13.95
N LYS A 31 -0.48 -10.21 -14.24
CA LYS A 31 -0.65 -9.68 -15.60
C LYS A 31 -1.48 -10.62 -16.48
N ILE A 32 -2.49 -11.27 -15.91
CA ILE A 32 -3.44 -12.12 -16.62
C ILE A 32 -4.49 -11.25 -17.31
N ASP A 33 -5.06 -10.32 -16.55
CA ASP A 33 -5.87 -9.20 -17.05
C ASP A 33 -5.37 -7.94 -16.34
N THR A 34 -5.09 -6.89 -17.11
CA THR A 34 -4.59 -5.60 -16.61
C THR A 34 -5.60 -4.47 -16.78
N THR A 35 -6.83 -4.81 -17.16
CA THR A 35 -7.95 -3.86 -17.25
C THR A 35 -8.26 -3.35 -15.86
N LEU A 36 -8.16 -2.04 -15.64
CA LEU A 36 -8.46 -1.41 -14.36
C LEU A 36 -9.96 -1.17 -14.19
N SER A 37 -10.44 -1.27 -12.96
CA SER A 37 -11.86 -1.17 -12.62
C SER A 37 -12.05 -0.29 -11.38
N ASP A 38 -12.82 0.78 -11.52
CA ASP A 38 -13.11 1.71 -10.40
C ASP A 38 -13.83 1.01 -9.24
N ASN A 39 -14.71 0.05 -9.54
CA ASN A 39 -15.39 -0.72 -8.51
C ASN A 39 -14.39 -1.51 -7.66
N TYR A 40 -13.45 -2.21 -8.31
CA TYR A 40 -12.44 -2.96 -7.57
C TYR A 40 -11.38 -2.07 -6.92
N PHE A 41 -11.07 -0.91 -7.49
CA PHE A 41 -10.26 0.12 -6.82
C PHE A 41 -10.85 0.46 -5.44
N ASN A 42 -12.14 0.81 -5.38
CA ASN A 42 -12.81 1.14 -4.12
C ASN A 42 -12.81 -0.04 -3.14
N ILE A 43 -13.05 -1.26 -3.63
CA ILE A 43 -12.98 -2.48 -2.80
C ILE A 43 -11.57 -2.69 -2.25
N PHE A 44 -10.52 -2.45 -3.04
CA PHE A 44 -9.14 -2.57 -2.57
C PHE A 44 -8.80 -1.52 -1.52
N ILE A 45 -9.23 -0.27 -1.69
CA ILE A 45 -9.05 0.81 -0.71
C ILE A 45 -9.68 0.41 0.63
N GLU A 46 -10.94 -0.05 0.62
CA GLU A 46 -11.64 -0.49 1.83
C GLU A 46 -10.92 -1.68 2.50
N ARG A 47 -10.59 -2.71 1.72
CA ARG A 47 -10.03 -3.95 2.24
C ARG A 47 -8.56 -3.85 2.61
N LEU A 48 -7.81 -2.88 2.09
CA LEU A 48 -6.43 -2.63 2.50
C LEU A 48 -6.35 -2.36 4.01
N ASN A 49 -7.27 -1.56 4.54
CA ASN A 49 -7.27 -1.20 5.96
C ASN A 49 -8.14 -2.13 6.82
N ASN A 50 -9.26 -2.64 6.28
CA ASN A 50 -10.26 -3.40 7.05
C ASN A 50 -10.34 -4.90 6.72
N GLY A 51 -9.65 -5.34 5.67
CA GLY A 51 -9.70 -6.73 5.20
C GLY A 51 -8.82 -7.70 5.98
N SER A 52 -8.85 -8.96 5.53
CA SER A 52 -8.03 -10.03 6.12
C SER A 52 -6.54 -9.75 5.93
N LYS A 53 -5.75 -9.94 6.99
CA LYS A 53 -4.30 -9.68 7.03
C LYS A 53 -3.55 -10.31 5.85
N ILE A 54 -3.89 -11.55 5.49
CA ILE A 54 -3.23 -12.28 4.40
C ILE A 54 -3.39 -11.59 3.04
N TRP A 55 -4.48 -10.85 2.83
CA TRP A 55 -4.82 -10.25 1.54
C TRP A 55 -4.36 -8.80 1.38
N LYS A 56 -4.10 -8.09 2.49
CA LYS A 56 -3.69 -6.67 2.46
C LYS A 56 -2.47 -6.41 1.56
N PRO A 57 -1.40 -7.23 1.57
CA PRO A 57 -0.27 -7.07 0.64
C PRO A 57 -0.66 -7.14 -0.84
N TYR A 58 -1.61 -8.01 -1.19
CA TYR A 58 -2.08 -8.18 -2.56
C TYR A 58 -2.93 -6.99 -2.99
N TYR A 59 -3.78 -6.47 -2.12
CA TYR A 59 -4.54 -5.26 -2.40
C TYR A 59 -3.61 -4.05 -2.56
N LEU A 60 -2.59 -3.90 -1.70
CA LEU A 60 -1.58 -2.86 -1.84
C LEU A 60 -0.85 -2.95 -3.19
N ASN A 61 -0.40 -4.15 -3.58
CA ASN A 61 0.29 -4.35 -4.86
C ASN A 61 -0.64 -4.15 -6.06
N ALA A 62 -1.89 -4.57 -5.98
CA ALA A 62 -2.89 -4.29 -7.00
C ALA A 62 -3.16 -2.78 -7.14
N LEU A 63 -3.27 -2.04 -6.04
CA LEU A 63 -3.42 -0.58 -6.03
C LEU A 63 -2.23 0.13 -6.69
N SER A 64 -1.02 -0.44 -6.63
CA SER A 64 0.14 0.13 -7.35
C SER A 64 -0.04 0.16 -8.88
N MET A 65 -0.95 -0.65 -9.44
CA MET A 65 -1.25 -0.66 -10.87
C MET A 65 -2.11 0.52 -11.31
N TYR A 66 -2.78 1.18 -10.37
CA TYR A 66 -3.65 2.34 -10.56
C TYR A 66 -2.88 3.66 -10.55
N CYS A 67 -1.59 3.63 -10.17
CA CYS A 67 -0.69 4.77 -10.25
C CYS A 67 -0.77 5.47 -11.62
N ASN A 68 -0.95 6.79 -11.60
CA ASN A 68 -1.04 7.67 -12.77
C ASN A 68 -2.20 7.36 -13.74
N LYS A 69 -3.18 6.57 -13.31
CA LYS A 69 -4.35 6.16 -14.12
C LYS A 69 -5.68 6.42 -13.43
N ILE A 70 -5.65 7.20 -12.35
CA ILE A 70 -6.80 7.54 -11.51
C ILE A 70 -7.01 9.04 -11.54
N ASP A 71 -8.25 9.46 -11.30
CA ASP A 71 -8.62 10.88 -11.18
C ASP A 71 -8.21 11.45 -9.81
N ASP A 72 -8.44 12.75 -9.62
CA ASP A 72 -8.05 13.46 -8.40
C ASP A 72 -8.80 12.93 -7.16
N GLU A 73 -10.05 12.50 -7.28
CA GLU A 73 -10.84 11.97 -6.15
C GLU A 73 -10.29 10.62 -5.71
N GLN A 74 -10.10 9.70 -6.66
CA GLN A 74 -9.45 8.42 -6.43
C GLN A 74 -8.03 8.59 -5.90
N ASN A 75 -7.31 9.62 -6.36
CA ASN A 75 -5.98 9.93 -5.87
C ASN A 75 -5.96 10.24 -4.37
N LEU A 76 -6.88 11.10 -3.90
CA LEU A 76 -7.02 11.42 -2.47
C LEU A 76 -7.38 10.17 -1.64
N LEU A 77 -8.24 9.30 -2.18
CA LEU A 77 -8.59 8.03 -1.54
C LEU A 77 -7.38 7.11 -1.41
N LEU A 78 -6.56 7.00 -2.46
CA LEU A 78 -5.35 6.19 -2.46
C LEU A 78 -4.33 6.73 -1.46
N GLU A 79 -4.08 8.04 -1.46
CA GLU A 79 -3.18 8.74 -0.54
C GLU A 79 -3.52 8.46 0.93
N ALA A 80 -4.78 8.67 1.31
CA ALA A 80 -5.24 8.39 2.66
C ALA A 80 -5.13 6.90 3.03
N ALA A 81 -5.48 6.00 2.09
CA ALA A 81 -5.50 4.57 2.34
C ALA A 81 -4.10 4.00 2.56
N ILE A 82 -3.11 4.39 1.73
CA ILE A 82 -1.73 3.92 1.88
C ILE A 82 -1.08 4.51 3.14
N PHE A 83 -1.39 5.76 3.49
CA PHE A 83 -0.89 6.41 4.70
C PHE A 83 -1.38 5.68 5.94
N ASN A 84 -2.69 5.43 6.03
CA ASN A 84 -3.27 4.68 7.13
C ASN A 84 -2.67 3.27 7.21
N TYR A 85 -2.55 2.59 6.07
CA TYR A 85 -2.00 1.25 6.06
C TYR A 85 -0.54 1.20 6.53
N LEU A 86 0.31 2.17 6.12
CA LEU A 86 1.67 2.33 6.64
C LEU A 86 1.68 2.54 8.16
N LEU A 87 0.83 3.43 8.69
CA LEU A 87 0.83 3.74 10.12
C LEU A 87 0.46 2.53 10.99
N TYR A 88 -0.44 1.67 10.52
CA TYR A 88 -0.96 0.54 11.29
C TYR A 88 -0.35 -0.82 10.91
N ASN A 89 0.34 -0.93 9.79
CA ASN A 89 1.00 -2.15 9.31
C ASN A 89 2.40 -1.84 8.72
N PRO A 90 3.26 -1.09 9.44
CA PRO A 90 4.48 -0.49 8.90
C PRO A 90 5.48 -1.52 8.36
N LYS A 91 5.65 -2.64 9.07
CA LYS A 91 6.55 -3.72 8.65
C LYS A 91 6.12 -4.32 7.31
N GLU A 92 4.85 -4.69 7.23
CA GLU A 92 4.26 -5.29 6.02
C GLU A 92 4.33 -4.30 4.85
N TYR A 93 4.07 -3.01 5.09
CA TYR A 93 4.23 -1.98 4.08
C TYR A 93 5.66 -1.93 3.54
N LEU A 94 6.66 -1.80 4.40
CA LEU A 94 8.07 -1.71 3.98
C LEU A 94 8.52 -2.95 3.21
N GLU A 95 8.16 -4.16 3.69
CA GLU A 95 8.46 -5.41 2.99
C GLU A 95 7.83 -5.48 1.59
N ASN A 96 6.67 -4.83 1.39
CA ASN A 96 6.04 -4.75 0.07
C ASN A 96 6.72 -3.70 -0.82
N ILE A 97 7.06 -2.53 -0.28
CA ILE A 97 7.77 -1.48 -1.03
C ILE A 97 9.11 -2.02 -1.54
N GLU A 98 9.88 -2.74 -0.73
CA GLU A 98 11.16 -3.33 -1.13
C GLU A 98 11.04 -4.34 -2.28
N LYS A 99 9.88 -4.99 -2.43
CA LYS A 99 9.61 -5.98 -3.48
C LYS A 99 8.99 -5.36 -4.74
N MET A 100 8.55 -4.09 -4.69
CA MET A 100 7.97 -3.39 -5.83
C MET A 100 9.03 -2.93 -6.82
N SER A 101 8.61 -2.68 -8.07
CA SER A 101 9.46 -1.97 -9.04
C SER A 101 9.61 -0.51 -8.64
N LEU A 102 10.76 0.10 -8.98
CA LEU A 102 11.06 1.51 -8.66
C LEU A 102 9.92 2.47 -9.05
N GLU A 103 9.37 2.34 -10.25
CA GLU A 103 8.25 3.18 -10.71
C GLU A 103 7.03 3.15 -9.77
N LYS A 104 6.73 1.98 -9.21
CA LYS A 104 5.57 1.78 -8.32
C LYS A 104 5.86 2.26 -6.91
N SER A 105 7.06 1.98 -6.40
CA SER A 105 7.47 2.50 -5.11
C SER A 105 7.57 4.02 -5.12
N ASP A 106 8.03 4.62 -6.23
CA ASP A 106 8.10 6.07 -6.41
C ASP A 106 6.72 6.70 -6.45
N CYS A 107 5.77 6.08 -7.17
CA CYS A 107 4.36 6.52 -7.13
C CYS A 107 3.82 6.53 -5.69
N PHE A 108 4.03 5.46 -4.91
CA PHE A 108 3.56 5.43 -3.52
C PHE A 108 4.29 6.43 -2.62
N LEU A 109 5.57 6.68 -2.86
CA LEU A 109 6.31 7.74 -2.19
C LEU A 109 5.71 9.12 -2.48
N GLU A 110 5.35 9.39 -3.74
CA GLU A 110 4.67 10.63 -4.15
C GLU A 110 3.33 10.80 -3.44
N LYS A 111 2.49 9.76 -3.42
CA LYS A 111 1.20 9.77 -2.72
C LYS A 111 1.37 9.99 -1.21
N MET A 112 2.36 9.32 -0.60
CA MET A 112 2.70 9.54 0.80
C MET A 112 3.18 10.96 1.07
N ALA A 113 3.97 11.54 0.17
CA ALA A 113 4.47 12.90 0.29
C ALA A 113 3.33 13.92 0.26
N SER A 114 2.43 13.81 -0.72
CA SER A 114 1.22 14.64 -0.82
C SER A 114 0.42 14.60 0.48
N TYR A 115 0.09 13.40 0.95
CA TYR A 115 -0.75 13.24 2.13
C TYR A 115 -0.08 13.75 3.40
N ILE A 116 1.21 13.49 3.59
CA ILE A 116 1.95 14.00 4.76
C ILE A 116 1.96 15.52 4.75
N GLN A 117 2.24 16.16 3.61
CA GLN A 117 2.26 17.62 3.52
C GLN A 117 0.89 18.22 3.83
N GLU A 118 -0.17 17.66 3.26
CA GLU A 118 -1.54 18.09 3.55
C GLU A 118 -1.86 17.92 5.04
N TYR A 119 -1.62 16.73 5.59
CA TYR A 119 -1.94 16.41 6.98
C TYR A 119 -1.15 17.28 7.98
N LEU A 120 0.13 17.56 7.72
CA LEU A 120 0.95 18.47 8.54
C LEU A 120 0.51 19.94 8.41
N SER A 121 -0.03 20.35 7.26
CA SER A 121 -0.50 21.73 7.06
C SER A 121 -1.86 21.99 7.73
N GLN A 122 -2.71 20.97 7.81
CA GLN A 122 -4.07 21.06 8.34
C GLN A 122 -4.18 20.72 9.83
N ASN A 123 -3.22 19.97 10.38
CA ASN A 123 -3.25 19.50 11.77
C ASN A 123 -2.03 20.01 12.53
N GLU A 124 -2.16 20.21 13.85
CA GLU A 124 -1.02 20.49 14.76
C GLU A 124 -0.19 19.23 15.05
N ILE A 125 0.01 18.39 14.03
CA ILE A 125 0.72 17.12 14.12
C ILE A 125 2.10 17.30 13.48
N THR A 126 3.09 16.59 14.01
CA THR A 126 4.47 16.64 13.49
C THR A 126 4.84 15.32 12.84
N ILE A 127 5.85 15.34 11.95
CA ILE A 127 6.43 14.12 11.40
C ILE A 127 6.94 13.17 12.50
N ILE A 128 7.39 13.72 13.65
CA ILE A 128 7.79 12.96 14.83
C ILE A 128 6.59 12.18 15.41
N SER A 129 5.40 12.80 15.43
CA SER A 129 4.18 12.14 15.91
C SER A 129 3.79 10.97 15.01
N MET A 130 3.86 11.15 13.69
CA MET A 130 3.60 10.08 12.71
C MET A 130 4.58 8.91 12.89
N LYS A 131 5.87 9.21 13.03
CA LYS A 131 6.92 8.22 13.33
C LYS A 131 6.63 7.42 14.59
N ASN A 132 6.27 8.10 15.68
CA ASN A 132 5.96 7.45 16.95
C ASN A 132 4.73 6.54 16.84
N VAL A 133 3.69 6.96 16.10
CA VAL A 133 2.51 6.12 15.83
C VAL A 133 2.90 4.90 15.02
N ALA A 134 3.64 5.07 13.92
CA ALA A 134 4.08 3.96 13.09
C ALA A 134 4.98 2.99 13.89
N GLN A 135 5.93 3.49 14.68
CA GLN A 135 6.76 2.65 15.55
C GLN A 135 5.90 1.84 16.53
N LYS A 136 4.88 2.45 17.13
CA LYS A 136 3.97 1.78 18.07
C LYS A 136 3.25 0.58 17.45
N TYR A 137 2.92 0.62 16.16
CA TYR A 137 2.26 -0.48 15.44
C TYR A 137 3.25 -1.38 14.68
N CYS A 138 4.56 -1.15 14.82
CA CYS A 138 5.61 -1.98 14.24
C CYS A 138 5.93 -3.15 15.19
N ASP A 139 4.98 -4.07 15.33
CA ASP A 139 5.14 -5.25 16.18
C ASP A 139 6.37 -6.08 15.74
N ASP A 140 7.20 -6.46 16.71
CA ASP A 140 8.43 -7.25 16.50
C ASP A 140 9.42 -6.67 15.47
N CYS A 141 9.39 -5.35 15.25
CA CYS A 141 10.36 -4.68 14.41
C CYS A 141 11.73 -4.59 15.09
N LYS A 142 12.76 -5.01 14.37
CA LYS A 142 14.17 -4.84 14.73
C LYS A 142 14.58 -3.38 14.56
N ASP A 143 15.64 -2.96 15.24
CA ASP A 143 16.15 -1.58 15.18
C ASP A 143 16.39 -1.08 13.75
N HIS A 144 16.86 -1.95 12.85
CA HIS A 144 17.06 -1.57 11.44
C HIS A 144 15.73 -1.35 10.70
N GLU A 145 14.68 -2.12 11.00
CA GLU A 145 13.34 -1.95 10.41
C GLU A 145 12.72 -0.63 10.90
N ILE A 146 12.89 -0.28 12.18
CA ILE A 146 12.46 1.02 12.73
C ILE A 146 13.22 2.16 12.06
N LYS A 147 14.53 2.01 11.85
CA LYS A 147 15.34 3.01 11.14
C LYS A 147 14.87 3.19 9.69
N LEU A 148 14.57 2.10 8.99
CA LEU A 148 14.03 2.14 7.63
C LEU A 148 12.68 2.86 7.59
N LEU A 149 11.78 2.55 8.53
CA LEU A 149 10.49 3.24 8.67
C LEU A 149 10.66 4.76 8.85
N TYR A 150 11.57 5.16 9.74
CA TYR A 150 11.80 6.58 10.01
C TYR A 150 12.42 7.30 8.82
N ASN A 151 13.36 6.65 8.14
CA ASN A 151 13.96 7.17 6.91
C ASN A 151 12.92 7.32 5.79
N TYR A 152 12.01 6.36 5.66
CA TYR A 152 10.94 6.41 4.66
C TYR A 152 10.00 7.60 4.92
N LEU A 153 9.55 7.78 6.17
CA LEU A 153 8.71 8.92 6.56
C LEU A 153 9.43 10.27 6.39
N ASP A 154 10.73 10.33 6.72
CA ASP A 154 11.55 11.53 6.47
C ASP A 154 11.71 11.83 4.98
N LEU A 155 11.88 10.79 4.16
CA LEU A 155 11.99 10.93 2.72
C LEU A 155 10.67 11.46 2.16
N ALA A 156 9.54 10.86 2.49
CA ALA A 156 8.22 11.30 2.05
C ALA A 156 7.94 12.76 2.47
N ASN A 157 8.27 13.13 3.71
CA ASN A 157 8.10 14.50 4.21
C ASN A 157 8.96 15.55 3.47
N LYS A 158 10.12 15.15 2.94
CA LYS A 158 11.02 16.03 2.19
C LYS A 158 10.82 15.96 0.68
N TYR A 159 10.06 14.97 0.22
CA TYR A 159 9.84 14.74 -1.19
C TYR A 159 9.02 15.89 -1.75
N GLN A 160 9.58 16.58 -2.74
CA GLN A 160 8.87 17.64 -3.45
C GLN A 160 8.10 17.00 -4.60
N THR A 161 6.79 16.96 -4.48
CA THR A 161 5.90 16.66 -5.61
C THR A 161 6.09 17.77 -6.65
N LYS A 162 6.45 17.39 -7.88
CA LYS A 162 6.69 18.34 -8.98
C LYS A 162 5.41 19.00 -9.47
#